data_AF-A0A644W839-F1
#
_entry.id   AF-A0A644W839-F1
#
_cell.length_a   1.000
_cell.length_b   1.000
_cell.length_c   1.000
_cell.angle_alpha   90.00
_cell.angle_beta   90.00
_cell.angle_gamma   90.00
#
_symmetry.space_group_name_H-M   'P 1'
#
loop_
_entity.id
_entity.type
_entity.pdbx_description
1 polymer ?
#
loop_
_entity_poly.entity_id
_entity_poly.type
_entity_poly.pdbx_seq_one_letter_code
_entity_poly.pdbx_strand_id
1 'polypeptide(L)'
;MKTKSIRNIIALALFLFTVTACSKFEDGPKISFRSKMKRIYGEYHIEYLSKNGADLTDYWNKYYDLSFKFYSPLGDRPDDTPGVKVYGEIDSCGYWKFYETDYEGGCFDDGSSVFLYMYNYIIDTTLYPNRYFYPLLIVGEDQTPVFEISRLSNDEMWITHTKGSDVYEIHFSE
;
A
#
# COMPACT_ATOMS: atom_id res chain seq x y z
N MET A 1 -39.27 -17.52 -25.25
CA MET A 1 -38.58 -16.21 -25.29
C MET A 1 -38.16 -15.88 -26.71
N LYS A 2 -38.45 -14.66 -27.20
CA LYS A 2 -38.12 -14.24 -28.58
C LYS A 2 -36.60 -14.10 -28.73
N THR A 3 -35.98 -14.99 -29.50
CA THR A 3 -34.52 -15.08 -29.76
C THR A 3 -33.89 -13.79 -30.27
N LYS A 4 -34.67 -12.90 -30.90
CA LYS A 4 -34.22 -11.57 -31.36
C LYS A 4 -33.79 -10.63 -30.22
N SER A 5 -34.35 -10.77 -29.01
CA SER A 5 -34.01 -9.89 -27.88
C SER A 5 -32.71 -10.30 -27.17
N ILE A 6 -32.37 -11.60 -27.19
CA ILE A 6 -31.17 -12.15 -26.54
C ILE A 6 -29.90 -11.73 -27.31
N ARG A 7 -29.98 -11.68 -28.64
CA ARG A 7 -28.86 -11.32 -29.51
C ARG A 7 -28.39 -9.86 -29.32
N ASN A 8 -29.31 -8.95 -28.99
CA ASN A 8 -29.00 -7.55 -28.69
C ASN A 8 -28.37 -7.38 -27.29
N ILE A 9 -28.75 -8.21 -26.32
CA ILE A 9 -28.16 -8.19 -24.96
C ILE A 9 -26.70 -8.70 -25.01
N ILE A 10 -26.43 -9.75 -25.78
CA ILE A 10 -25.07 -10.30 -25.95
C ILE A 10 -24.16 -9.29 -26.67
N ALA A 11 -24.66 -8.59 -27.69
CA ALA A 11 -23.90 -7.56 -28.39
C ALA A 11 -23.57 -6.35 -27.49
N LEU A 12 -24.51 -5.94 -26.62
CA LEU A 12 -24.29 -4.86 -25.66
C LEU A 12 -23.29 -5.25 -24.57
N ALA A 13 -23.36 -6.50 -24.09
CA ALA A 13 -22.37 -7.05 -23.15
C ALA A 13 -20.96 -7.08 -23.76
N LEU A 14 -20.81 -7.52 -25.02
CA LEU A 14 -19.53 -7.51 -25.74
C LEU A 14 -18.93 -6.11 -25.93
N PHE A 15 -19.78 -5.08 -26.13
CA PHE A 15 -19.34 -3.68 -26.23
C PHE A 15 -18.91 -3.11 -24.86
N LEU A 16 -19.55 -3.53 -23.77
CA LEU A 16 -19.18 -3.16 -22.40
C LEU A 16 -17.81 -3.74 -21.98
N PHE A 17 -17.40 -4.89 -22.53
CA PHE A 17 -16.08 -5.50 -22.24
C PHE A 17 -14.91 -4.81 -22.96
N THR A 18 -15.15 -4.05 -24.03
CA THR A 18 -14.05 -3.39 -24.78
C THR A 18 -13.64 -2.02 -24.23
N VAL A 19 -14.40 -1.44 -23.29
CA VAL A 19 -14.16 -0.07 -22.76
C VAL A 19 -13.52 -0.03 -21.37
N THR A 20 -13.21 -1.17 -20.75
CA THR A 20 -12.58 -1.21 -19.42
C THR A 20 -11.04 -1.27 -19.45
N ALA A 21 -10.42 -1.11 -20.61
CA ALA A 21 -8.99 -1.35 -20.82
C ALA A 21 -8.04 -0.17 -20.48
N CYS A 22 -8.51 0.87 -19.78
CA CYS A 22 -7.65 1.96 -19.28
C CYS A 22 -7.73 2.08 -17.75
N SER A 23 -7.65 0.97 -17.01
CA SER A 23 -7.36 1.05 -15.58
C SER A 23 -5.85 1.03 -15.37
N LYS A 24 -5.30 2.04 -14.67
CA LYS A 24 -3.86 2.17 -14.33
C LYS A 24 -3.23 0.88 -13.77
N PHE A 25 -4.01 0.07 -13.07
CA PHE A 25 -3.60 -1.21 -12.51
C PHE A 25 -3.96 -2.33 -13.48
N GLU A 26 -3.05 -2.68 -14.39
CA GLU A 26 -3.30 -3.68 -15.45
C GLU A 26 -3.63 -5.08 -14.89
N ASP A 27 -3.08 -5.41 -13.71
CA ASP A 27 -3.29 -6.68 -13.02
C ASP A 27 -4.38 -6.63 -11.93
N GLY A 28 -5.10 -5.51 -11.81
CA GLY A 28 -6.27 -5.43 -10.95
C GLY A 28 -7.42 -6.30 -11.49
N PRO A 29 -8.36 -6.76 -10.66
CA PRO A 29 -9.52 -7.50 -11.16
C PRO A 29 -10.22 -6.69 -12.25
N LYS A 30 -10.32 -7.27 -13.46
CA LYS A 30 -10.89 -6.64 -14.68
C LYS A 30 -12.26 -5.99 -14.46
N ILE A 31 -12.98 -6.47 -13.44
CA ILE A 31 -14.15 -5.84 -12.85
C ILE A 31 -13.98 -5.93 -11.33
N SER A 32 -13.58 -4.83 -10.69
CA SER A 32 -13.71 -4.69 -9.24
C SER A 32 -14.96 -3.90 -8.92
N PHE A 33 -15.85 -4.45 -8.09
CA PHE A 33 -16.95 -3.68 -7.50
C PHE A 33 -16.50 -2.88 -6.27
N ARG A 34 -15.24 -3.07 -5.82
CA ARG A 34 -14.62 -2.26 -4.76
C ARG A 34 -14.00 -1.00 -5.40
N SER A 35 -14.18 0.15 -4.74
CA SER A 35 -13.43 1.36 -5.12
C SER A 35 -11.92 1.13 -4.96
N LYS A 36 -11.09 1.97 -5.60
CA LYS A 36 -9.63 1.96 -5.38
C LYS A 36 -9.32 2.02 -3.87
N MET A 37 -9.95 2.94 -3.15
CA MET A 37 -9.79 3.10 -1.71
C MET A 37 -10.13 1.84 -0.91
N LYS A 38 -11.27 1.22 -1.20
CA LYS A 38 -11.65 -0.02 -0.52
C LYS A 38 -10.68 -1.16 -0.75
N ARG A 39 -9.86 -1.15 -1.82
CA ARG A 39 -8.83 -2.16 -2.09
C ARG A 39 -7.53 -1.92 -1.33
N ILE A 40 -7.27 -0.70 -0.87
CA ILE A 40 -6.11 -0.39 -0.02
C ILE A 40 -6.33 -0.95 1.39
N TYR A 41 -7.58 -1.01 1.86
CA TYR A 41 -7.88 -1.52 3.19
C TYR A 41 -7.59 -3.01 3.30
N GLY A 42 -6.89 -3.38 4.37
CA GLY A 42 -6.35 -4.70 4.59
C GLY A 42 -5.26 -4.66 5.64
N GLU A 43 -4.76 -5.82 6.02
CA GLU A 43 -3.56 -5.97 6.82
C GLU A 43 -2.51 -6.62 5.93
N TYR A 44 -1.31 -6.03 5.89
CA TYR A 44 -0.29 -6.42 4.95
C TYR A 44 1.06 -6.64 5.61
N HIS A 45 1.85 -7.50 4.99
CA HIS A 45 3.27 -7.71 5.25
C HIS A 45 4.09 -7.30 4.03
N ILE A 46 5.37 -6.97 4.26
CA ILE A 46 6.29 -6.67 3.17
C ILE A 46 6.89 -7.98 2.64
N GLU A 47 6.64 -8.28 1.37
CA GLU A 47 7.25 -9.43 0.68
C GLU A 47 8.52 -9.05 -0.06
N TYR A 48 8.59 -7.80 -0.54
CA TYR A 48 9.73 -7.32 -1.29
C TYR A 48 10.01 -5.86 -0.99
N LEU A 49 11.29 -5.53 -0.90
CA LEU A 49 11.77 -4.18 -0.65
C LEU A 49 13.07 -3.95 -1.42
N SER A 50 13.14 -2.84 -2.15
CA SER A 50 14.37 -2.44 -2.83
C SER A 50 14.68 -0.96 -2.70
N LYS A 51 15.96 -0.64 -2.89
CA LYS A 51 16.47 0.72 -3.06
C LYS A 51 17.36 0.77 -4.29
N ASN A 52 17.00 1.59 -5.27
CA ASN A 52 17.71 1.70 -6.56
C ASN A 52 17.89 0.33 -7.24
N GLY A 53 16.90 -0.55 -7.13
CA GLY A 53 16.94 -1.92 -7.64
C GLY A 53 17.81 -2.91 -6.83
N ALA A 54 18.50 -2.45 -5.79
CA ALA A 54 19.16 -3.36 -4.85
C ALA A 54 18.13 -3.93 -3.88
N ASP A 55 18.01 -5.25 -3.84
CA ASP A 55 17.11 -5.98 -2.95
C ASP A 55 17.57 -5.86 -1.48
N LEU A 56 16.65 -5.45 -0.62
CA LEU A 56 16.83 -5.27 0.83
C LEU A 56 15.91 -6.18 1.65
N THR A 57 15.22 -7.13 1.00
CA THR A 57 14.21 -8.00 1.62
C THR A 57 14.82 -8.85 2.75
N ASP A 58 16.01 -9.43 2.54
CA ASP A 58 16.71 -10.18 3.58
C ASP A 58 17.11 -9.31 4.77
N TYR A 59 17.51 -8.06 4.52
CA TYR A 59 17.80 -7.11 5.59
C TYR A 59 16.54 -6.78 6.38
N TRP A 60 15.42 -6.56 5.69
CA TRP A 60 14.12 -6.31 6.30
C TRP A 60 13.70 -7.47 7.22
N ASN A 61 13.61 -8.68 6.66
CA ASN A 61 13.17 -9.88 7.39
C ASN A 61 14.08 -10.25 8.56
N LYS A 62 15.34 -9.81 8.55
CA LYS A 62 16.27 -10.04 9.65
C LYS A 62 15.99 -9.19 10.88
N TYR A 63 15.46 -7.97 10.69
CA TYR A 63 15.39 -6.96 11.76
C TYR A 63 13.99 -6.46 12.06
N TYR A 64 13.01 -6.77 11.20
CA TYR A 64 11.64 -6.29 11.31
C TYR A 64 10.66 -7.43 11.01
N ASP A 65 9.65 -7.54 11.86
CA ASP A 65 8.46 -8.35 11.66
C ASP A 65 7.26 -7.44 11.92
N LEU A 66 6.90 -6.63 10.92
CA LEU A 66 5.88 -5.59 11.04
C LEU A 66 4.71 -5.86 10.10
N SER A 67 3.51 -5.73 10.64
CA SER A 67 2.24 -5.67 9.92
C SER A 67 1.83 -4.22 9.68
N PHE A 68 1.24 -3.95 8.52
CA PHE A 68 0.71 -2.66 8.11
C PHE A 68 -0.78 -2.79 7.87
N LYS A 69 -1.58 -2.23 8.77
CA LYS A 69 -3.03 -2.27 8.67
C LYS A 69 -3.58 -0.94 8.18
N PHE A 70 -4.17 -0.98 7.00
CA PHE A 70 -4.89 0.14 6.39
C PHE A 70 -6.39 -0.03 6.67
N TYR A 71 -7.00 0.98 7.27
CA TYR A 71 -8.41 0.92 7.69
C TYR A 71 -9.11 2.26 7.51
N SER A 72 -10.44 2.28 7.45
CA SER A 72 -11.18 3.55 7.51
C SER A 72 -11.36 3.97 8.97
N PRO A 73 -10.84 5.13 9.39
CA PRO A 73 -11.01 5.62 10.75
C PRO A 73 -12.48 5.98 11.04
N LEU A 74 -13.28 6.24 10.01
CA LEU A 74 -14.69 6.60 10.11
C LEU A 74 -15.67 5.46 9.74
N GLY A 75 -15.16 4.23 9.55
CA GLY A 75 -15.97 3.03 9.27
C GLY A 75 -16.36 2.86 7.80
N ASP A 76 -17.67 2.80 7.49
CA ASP A 76 -18.15 2.55 6.12
C ASP A 76 -18.14 3.79 5.21
N ARG A 77 -17.72 4.94 5.73
CA ARG A 77 -17.66 6.15 4.92
C ARG A 77 -16.55 5.99 3.87
N PRO A 78 -16.82 6.32 2.60
CA PRO A 78 -15.77 6.39 1.59
C PRO A 78 -14.97 7.67 1.87
N ASP A 79 -14.11 7.61 2.89
CA ASP A 79 -13.15 8.66 3.18
C ASP A 79 -11.86 8.41 2.41
N ASP A 80 -11.33 9.47 1.82
CA ASP A 80 -10.04 9.47 1.13
C ASP A 80 -8.86 9.55 2.14
N THR A 81 -9.06 9.05 3.36
CA THR A 81 -8.12 9.19 4.48
C THR A 81 -7.98 7.86 5.22
N PRO A 82 -7.30 6.85 4.63
CA PRO A 82 -7.02 5.60 5.34
C PRO A 82 -6.22 5.89 6.61
N GLY A 83 -6.69 5.40 7.76
CA GLY A 83 -5.84 5.19 8.92
C GLY A 83 -4.80 4.12 8.61
N VAL A 84 -3.60 4.30 9.14
CA VAL A 84 -2.54 3.30 9.03
C VAL A 84 -2.04 2.99 10.43
N LYS A 85 -2.16 1.72 10.79
CA LYS A 85 -1.59 1.17 12.00
C LYS A 85 -0.42 0.27 11.63
N VAL A 86 0.74 0.48 12.23
CA VAL A 86 1.91 -0.38 12.06
C VAL A 86 2.27 -1.00 13.38
N TYR A 87 2.41 -2.32 13.41
CA TYR A 87 2.69 -3.05 14.64
C TYR A 87 3.43 -4.34 14.38
N GLY A 88 4.09 -4.86 15.42
CA GLY A 88 4.83 -6.12 15.34
C GLY A 88 6.10 -6.03 16.17
N GLU A 89 7.19 -6.64 15.71
CA GLU A 89 8.45 -6.67 16.44
C GLU A 89 9.60 -6.07 15.62
N ILE A 90 10.49 -5.37 16.31
CA ILE A 90 11.74 -4.85 15.75
C ILE A 90 12.89 -5.41 16.58
N ASP A 91 13.88 -6.01 15.92
CA ASP A 91 15.11 -6.42 16.59
C ASP A 91 15.83 -5.17 17.13
N SER A 92 16.19 -5.18 18.40
CA SER A 92 16.97 -4.14 19.03
C SER A 92 18.14 -4.79 19.76
N CYS A 93 19.29 -4.83 19.10
CA CYS A 93 20.53 -5.41 19.64
C CYS A 93 20.41 -6.90 20.00
N GLY A 94 19.73 -7.70 19.16
CA GLY A 94 19.56 -9.14 19.37
C GLY A 94 18.34 -9.52 20.20
N TYR A 95 17.45 -8.56 20.50
CA TYR A 95 16.21 -8.78 21.22
C TYR A 95 15.05 -8.17 20.46
N TRP A 96 14.04 -8.99 20.14
CA TRP A 96 12.79 -8.52 19.55
C TRP A 96 12.01 -7.69 20.56
N LYS A 97 11.61 -6.49 20.15
CA LYS A 97 10.81 -5.56 20.94
C LYS A 97 9.54 -5.21 20.18
N PHE A 98 8.42 -5.25 20.88
CA PHE A 98 7.14 -4.86 20.30
C PHE A 98 7.13 -3.37 19.94
N TYR A 99 6.78 -3.07 18.69
CA TYR A 99 6.57 -1.75 18.15
C TYR A 99 5.11 -1.60 17.75
N GLU A 100 4.52 -0.43 18.04
CA GLU A 100 3.19 -0.07 17.57
C GLU A 100 3.13 1.44 17.36
N THR A 101 2.54 1.83 16.24
CA THR A 101 2.14 3.21 15.95
C THR A 101 0.82 3.20 15.21
N ASP A 102 0.05 4.26 15.40
CA ASP A 102 -1.23 4.46 14.76
C ASP A 102 -1.39 5.93 14.41
N TYR A 103 -1.75 6.21 13.17
CA TYR A 103 -1.93 7.56 12.68
C TYR A 103 -2.97 7.61 11.57
N GLU A 104 -3.61 8.78 11.44
CA GLU A 104 -4.41 9.09 10.27
C GLU A 104 -3.47 9.24 9.07
N GLY A 105 -3.49 8.26 8.18
CA GLY A 105 -2.82 8.37 6.89
C GLY A 105 -3.60 9.29 5.96
N GLY A 106 -2.87 10.03 5.14
CA GLY A 106 -3.47 10.63 3.96
C GLY A 106 -3.48 9.59 2.84
N CYS A 107 -4.51 9.62 2.00
CA CYS A 107 -4.34 9.22 0.62
C CYS A 107 -4.90 10.33 -0.28
N PHE A 108 -4.50 10.36 -1.54
CA PHE A 108 -5.21 11.13 -2.53
C PHE A 108 -5.12 10.45 -3.89
N ASP A 109 -6.19 10.61 -4.68
CA ASP A 109 -6.27 10.18 -6.07
C ASP A 109 -6.32 11.45 -6.93
N ASP A 110 -5.31 11.66 -7.77
CA ASP A 110 -5.29 12.79 -8.70
C ASP A 110 -5.97 12.48 -10.05
N GLY A 111 -6.58 11.29 -10.16
CA GLY A 111 -7.19 10.74 -11.36
C GLY A 111 -6.25 9.84 -12.17
N SER A 112 -4.94 10.11 -12.11
CA SER A 112 -3.91 9.33 -12.79
C SER A 112 -3.19 8.36 -11.86
N SER A 113 -3.01 8.76 -10.60
CA SER A 113 -2.24 8.06 -9.58
C SER A 113 -2.93 8.13 -8.23
N VAL A 114 -2.71 7.08 -7.43
CA VAL A 114 -3.11 7.06 -6.04
C VAL A 114 -1.85 7.16 -5.19
N PHE A 115 -1.87 8.06 -4.22
CA PHE A 115 -0.75 8.30 -3.33
C PHE A 115 -1.13 7.98 -1.89
N LEU A 116 -0.17 7.50 -1.13
CA LEU A 116 -0.30 7.09 0.26
C LEU A 116 0.75 7.82 1.11
N TYR A 117 0.33 8.43 2.21
CA TYR A 117 1.23 9.00 3.21
C TYR A 117 1.45 8.00 4.34
N MET A 118 2.70 7.74 4.72
CA MET A 118 3.01 6.88 5.86
C MET A 118 3.86 7.65 6.89
N TYR A 119 3.31 7.85 8.08
CA TYR A 119 3.88 8.63 9.19
C TYR A 119 4.47 7.70 10.28
N ASN A 120 5.22 6.69 9.87
CA ASN A 120 5.82 5.71 10.77
C ASN A 120 7.02 6.27 11.55
N TYR A 121 6.74 7.16 12.50
CA TYR A 121 7.79 7.76 13.31
C TYR A 121 8.27 6.79 14.39
N ILE A 122 9.59 6.54 14.42
CA ILE A 122 10.27 6.01 15.60
C ILE A 122 10.53 7.19 16.53
N ILE A 123 9.66 7.35 17.53
CA ILE A 123 9.74 8.46 18.49
C ILE A 123 10.95 8.31 19.42
N ASP A 124 11.21 7.09 19.88
CA ASP A 124 12.33 6.79 20.77
C ASP A 124 13.36 5.91 20.06
N THR A 125 14.35 6.56 19.45
CA THR A 125 15.47 5.88 18.77
C THR A 125 16.39 5.15 19.74
N THR A 126 16.31 5.43 21.06
CA THR A 126 17.10 4.72 22.07
C THR A 126 16.53 3.32 22.33
N LEU A 127 15.23 3.12 22.11
CA LEU A 127 14.61 1.80 22.17
C LEU A 127 14.96 0.93 20.95
N TYR A 128 15.26 1.55 19.80
CA TYR A 128 15.54 0.87 18.53
C TYR A 128 16.82 1.43 17.87
N PRO A 129 17.98 1.31 18.53
CA PRO A 129 19.22 1.90 18.03
C PRO A 129 19.61 1.28 16.68
N ASN A 130 19.94 2.13 15.71
CA ASN A 130 20.29 1.73 14.34
C ASN A 130 19.19 0.91 13.61
N ARG A 131 17.91 1.17 13.94
CA ARG A 131 16.75 0.56 13.28
C ARG A 131 15.89 1.54 12.51
N TYR A 132 16.35 2.78 12.38
CA TYR A 132 15.86 3.68 11.35
C TYR A 132 15.97 3.01 9.98
N PHE A 133 14.88 3.07 9.21
CA PHE A 133 14.81 2.48 7.88
C PHE A 133 13.95 3.34 6.98
N TYR A 134 14.55 4.40 6.43
CA TYR A 134 13.86 5.22 5.44
C TYR A 134 13.46 4.38 4.20
N PRO A 135 12.24 4.52 3.65
CA PRO A 135 11.16 5.43 4.05
C PRO A 135 10.11 4.83 5.00
N LEU A 136 10.27 3.58 5.43
CA LEU A 136 9.23 2.85 6.18
C LEU A 136 9.21 3.14 7.68
N LEU A 137 10.35 3.50 8.26
CA LEU A 137 10.52 3.87 9.66
C LEU A 137 11.37 5.13 9.72
N ILE A 138 10.73 6.25 10.02
CA ILE A 138 11.33 7.59 9.94
C ILE A 138 11.55 8.21 11.32
N VAL A 139 12.41 9.23 11.43
CA VAL A 139 12.61 10.01 12.67
C VAL A 139 12.08 11.42 12.48
N GLY A 140 11.68 12.09 13.58
CA GLY A 140 10.85 13.30 13.55
C GLY A 140 11.37 14.52 12.76
N GLU A 141 12.61 14.51 12.29
CA GLU A 141 13.16 15.55 11.42
C GLU A 141 12.96 15.25 9.92
N ASP A 142 12.59 14.01 9.56
CA ASP A 142 12.35 13.61 8.18
C ASP A 142 10.99 14.09 7.68
N GLN A 143 10.96 14.52 6.42
CA GLN A 143 9.70 14.73 5.71
C GLN A 143 8.95 13.40 5.55
N THR A 144 7.64 13.44 5.78
CA THR A 144 6.75 12.29 5.58
C THR A 144 6.87 11.78 4.13
N PRO A 145 7.27 10.51 3.95
CA PRO A 145 7.30 9.90 2.62
C PRO A 145 5.91 9.82 2.02
N VAL A 146 5.80 10.25 0.77
CA VAL A 146 4.63 10.05 -0.07
C VAL A 146 4.95 8.93 -1.04
N PHE A 147 4.11 7.91 -1.04
CA PHE A 147 4.26 6.75 -1.90
C PHE A 147 3.23 6.78 -3.01
N GLU A 148 3.64 6.48 -4.24
CA GLU A 148 2.73 6.23 -5.35
C GLU A 148 2.41 4.74 -5.43
N ILE A 149 1.13 4.39 -5.48
CA ILE A 149 0.68 3.02 -5.71
C ILE A 149 0.89 2.68 -7.18
N SER A 150 1.79 1.72 -7.43
CA SER A 150 2.13 1.20 -8.75
C SER A 150 1.30 -0.04 -9.11
N ARG A 151 0.89 -0.84 -8.12
CA ARG A 151 0.00 -2.01 -8.29
C ARG A 151 -1.02 -2.08 -7.15
N LEU A 152 -2.25 -2.46 -7.48
CA LEU A 152 -3.33 -2.65 -6.50
C LEU A 152 -4.30 -3.75 -6.94
N SER A 153 -4.13 -4.96 -6.38
CA SER A 153 -5.00 -6.11 -6.57
C SER A 153 -5.97 -6.25 -5.37
N ASN A 154 -6.44 -7.47 -5.06
CA ASN A 154 -7.26 -7.73 -3.88
C ASN A 154 -6.42 -8.01 -2.63
N ASP A 155 -5.22 -8.55 -2.83
CA ASP A 155 -4.33 -9.17 -1.84
C ASP A 155 -2.88 -8.66 -1.99
N GLU A 156 -2.60 -7.81 -2.98
CA GLU A 156 -1.28 -7.22 -3.23
C GLU A 156 -1.40 -5.70 -3.40
N MET A 157 -0.45 -4.98 -2.83
CA MET A 157 -0.27 -3.55 -3.05
C MET A 157 1.20 -3.24 -3.25
N TRP A 158 1.58 -2.68 -4.39
CA TRP A 158 2.95 -2.24 -4.61
C TRP A 158 3.00 -0.73 -4.58
N ILE A 159 3.98 -0.20 -3.86
CA ILE A 159 4.16 1.22 -3.69
C ILE A 159 5.60 1.62 -4.00
N THR A 160 5.75 2.84 -4.49
CA THR A 160 7.04 3.41 -4.87
C THR A 160 7.22 4.77 -4.23
N HIS A 161 8.45 5.09 -3.83
CA HIS A 161 8.79 6.40 -3.27
C HIS A 161 10.11 6.88 -3.84
N THR A 162 10.22 8.16 -4.18
CA THR A 162 11.46 8.75 -4.69
C THR A 162 11.90 9.91 -3.80
N LYS A 163 13.17 9.87 -3.34
CA LYS A 163 13.84 10.97 -2.63
C LYS A 163 15.16 11.30 -3.30
N GLY A 164 15.21 12.42 -4.02
CA GLY A 164 16.38 12.78 -4.82
C GLY A 164 16.62 11.76 -5.93
N SER A 165 17.79 11.12 -5.94
CA SER A 165 18.10 10.03 -6.89
C SER A 165 17.74 8.64 -6.36
N ASP A 166 17.31 8.53 -5.10
CA ASP A 166 16.96 7.24 -4.51
C ASP A 166 15.50 6.89 -4.84
N VAL A 167 15.30 5.71 -5.42
CA VAL A 167 13.99 5.11 -5.70
C VAL A 167 13.81 3.89 -4.80
N TYR A 168 12.70 3.87 -4.06
CA TYR A 168 12.30 2.78 -3.18
C TYR A 168 11.08 2.10 -3.78
N GLU A 169 11.08 0.78 -3.77
CA GLU A 169 9.96 -0.04 -4.21
C GLU A 169 9.64 -1.05 -3.09
N ILE A 170 8.36 -1.12 -2.71
CA ILE A 170 7.88 -1.98 -1.65
C ILE A 170 6.67 -2.74 -2.18
N HIS A 171 6.69 -4.07 -2.03
CA HIS A 171 5.55 -4.92 -2.35
C HIS A 171 4.94 -5.45 -1.05
N PHE A 172 3.66 -5.15 -0.88
CA PHE A 172 2.84 -5.66 0.21
C PHE A 172 1.98 -6.83 -0.28
N SER A 173 1.77 -7.81 0.61
CA SER A 173 0.76 -8.86 0.48
C SER A 173 -0.05 -9.04 1.77
N GLU A 174 -1.31 -9.47 1.64
CA GLU A 174 -2.21 -9.83 2.77
C GLU A 174 -1.91 -11.21 3.39
#